data_AF-A0A1U9MJZ4-F1
#
_entry.id   AF-A0A1U9MJZ4-F1
#
_cell.length_a   1.000
_cell.length_b   1.000
_cell.length_c   1.000
_cell.angle_alpha   90.00
_cell.angle_beta   90.00
_cell.angle_gamma   90.00
#
_symmetry.space_group_name_H-M   'P 1'
#
loop_
_entity.id
_entity.type
_entity.pdbx_description
1 polymer ?
#
loop_
_entity_poly.entity_id
_entity_poly.type
_entity_poly.pdbx_seq_one_letter_code
_entity_poly.pdbx_strand_id
1 'polypeptide(L)'
;MNREELKKAALEIFDKIADEHPKGHQEVYMNYYFVKNSKLCFAFEKALKTPLNIWCKLGVDKDVGGIKGVESLAKNLWQKVNKKGEKVYGRHSGLKKVDELRNADLIKYTPTTLGEVQKVVEGLIKAAAKGVK
;
A
#
# COMPACT_ATOMS: atom_id res chain seq x y z
N MET A 1 6.28 -21.63 2.72
CA MET A 1 5.46 -20.72 1.91
C MET A 1 6.39 -19.92 1.00
N ASN A 2 6.23 -20.03 -0.31
CA ASN A 2 6.97 -19.23 -1.28
C ASN A 2 6.30 -17.85 -1.48
N ARG A 3 6.93 -16.95 -2.24
CA ARG A 3 6.42 -15.59 -2.44
C ARG A 3 5.04 -15.56 -3.11
N GLU A 4 4.81 -16.43 -4.08
CA GLU A 4 3.54 -16.49 -4.81
C GLU A 4 2.40 -16.93 -3.90
N GLU A 5 2.62 -17.99 -3.11
CA GLU A 5 1.68 -18.46 -2.09
C GLU A 5 1.37 -17.37 -1.07
N LEU A 6 2.39 -16.64 -0.60
CA LEU A 6 2.20 -15.54 0.35
C LEU A 6 1.38 -14.40 -0.27
N LYS A 7 1.66 -14.01 -1.52
CA LYS A 7 0.91 -12.96 -2.22
C LYS A 7 -0.54 -13.37 -2.46
N LYS A 8 -0.78 -14.64 -2.80
CA LYS A 8 -2.13 -15.18 -2.95
C LYS A 8 -2.90 -15.17 -1.63
N ALA A 9 -2.29 -15.65 -0.55
CA ALA A 9 -2.89 -15.63 0.77
C ALA A 9 -3.19 -14.20 1.25
N ALA A 10 -2.29 -13.25 1.00
CA ALA A 10 -2.51 -11.85 1.33
C ALA A 10 -3.65 -11.23 0.52
N LEU A 11 -3.74 -11.54 -0.78
CA LEU A 11 -4.84 -11.10 -1.63
C LEU A 11 -6.20 -11.56 -1.08
N GLU A 12 -6.32 -12.85 -0.72
CA GLU A 12 -7.54 -13.39 -0.12
C GLU A 12 -7.92 -12.72 1.22
N ILE A 13 -6.94 -12.26 1.99
CA ILE A 13 -7.19 -11.50 3.22
C ILE A 13 -7.66 -10.07 2.88
N PHE A 14 -7.02 -9.41 1.92
CA PHE A 14 -7.38 -8.05 1.52
C PHE A 14 -8.80 -7.99 0.96
N ASP A 15 -9.19 -8.94 0.10
CA ASP A 15 -10.54 -8.98 -0.48
C ASP A 15 -11.64 -9.22 0.58
N LYS A 16 -11.29 -9.77 1.75
CA LYS A 16 -12.21 -9.93 2.88
C LYS A 16 -12.38 -8.67 3.69
N ILE A 17 -11.31 -7.92 3.93
CA ILE A 17 -11.28 -6.76 4.85
C ILE A 17 -11.46 -5.42 4.14
N ALA A 18 -11.37 -5.40 2.81
CA ALA A 18 -11.38 -4.20 2.00
C ALA A 18 -12.31 -4.33 0.79
N ASP A 19 -12.71 -3.17 0.28
CA ASP A 19 -13.42 -3.03 -1.00
C ASP A 19 -12.43 -2.53 -2.06
N GLU A 20 -12.61 -2.97 -3.31
CA GLU A 20 -11.81 -2.49 -4.42
C GLU A 20 -11.99 -0.97 -4.61
N HIS A 21 -10.88 -0.27 -4.89
CA HIS A 21 -10.93 1.15 -5.19
C HIS A 21 -11.73 1.43 -6.48
N PRO A 22 -12.58 2.47 -6.56
CA PRO A 22 -13.40 2.79 -7.75
C PRO A 22 -12.62 3.07 -9.06
N LYS A 23 -11.30 3.25 -8.96
CA LYS A 23 -10.40 3.41 -10.12
C LYS A 23 -9.95 2.07 -10.72
N GLY A 24 -10.36 0.97 -10.11
CA GLY A 24 -9.98 -0.38 -10.47
C GLY A 24 -8.54 -0.72 -10.10
N HIS A 25 -8.25 -2.01 -9.98
CA HIS A 25 -6.90 -2.52 -9.89
C HIS A 25 -6.07 -2.25 -11.16
N GLN A 26 -4.75 -2.15 -11.02
CA GLN A 26 -3.86 -2.20 -12.17
C GLN A 26 -3.64 -3.65 -12.57
N GLU A 27 -3.72 -3.96 -13.86
CA GLU A 27 -3.58 -5.34 -14.37
C GLU A 27 -2.30 -6.03 -13.91
N VAL A 28 -1.15 -5.35 -14.02
CA VAL A 28 0.15 -6.01 -13.89
C VAL A 28 0.78 -5.86 -12.50
N TYR A 29 0.71 -4.66 -11.90
CA TYR A 29 1.64 -4.30 -10.82
C TYR A 29 1.01 -4.13 -9.44
N MET A 30 -0.22 -3.62 -9.36
CA MET A 30 -0.72 -3.08 -8.10
C MET A 30 -2.24 -3.19 -8.00
N ASN A 31 -2.72 -3.64 -6.84
CA ASN A 31 -4.13 -3.55 -6.46
C ASN A 31 -4.31 -2.37 -5.50
N TYR A 32 -5.49 -1.77 -5.53
CA TYR A 32 -5.86 -0.60 -4.70
C TYR A 32 -7.16 -0.90 -3.99
N TYR A 33 -7.20 -0.57 -2.71
CA TYR A 33 -8.27 -0.96 -1.81
C TYR A 33 -8.64 0.19 -0.89
N PHE A 34 -9.89 0.19 -0.43
CA PHE A 34 -10.33 0.89 0.77
C PHE A 34 -10.64 -0.12 1.86
N VAL A 35 -10.13 0.08 3.08
CA VAL A 35 -10.58 -0.72 4.22
C VAL A 35 -12.10 -0.54 4.37
N LYS A 36 -12.85 -1.64 4.54
CA LYS A 36 -14.32 -1.61 4.61
C LYS A 36 -14.82 -0.60 5.63
N ASN A 37 -15.87 0.12 5.26
CA ASN A 37 -16.49 1.17 6.08
C ASN A 37 -15.53 2.31 6.47
N SER A 38 -14.48 2.55 5.69
CA SER A 38 -13.49 3.60 5.93
C SER A 38 -13.04 4.28 4.64
N LYS A 39 -12.40 5.44 4.79
CA LYS A 39 -11.71 6.15 3.71
C LYS A 39 -10.21 5.83 3.68
N LEU A 40 -9.74 4.90 4.50
CA LEU A 40 -8.34 4.50 4.53
C LEU A 40 -8.01 3.67 3.28
N CYS A 41 -7.31 4.30 2.34
CA CYS A 41 -6.79 3.64 1.15
C CYS A 41 -5.45 2.96 1.43
N PHE A 42 -5.25 1.78 0.84
CA PHE A 42 -3.95 1.13 0.74
C PHE A 42 -3.78 0.48 -0.64
N ALA A 43 -2.53 0.26 -1.02
CA ALA A 43 -2.16 -0.44 -2.24
C ALA A 43 -1.25 -1.62 -1.95
N PHE A 44 -1.37 -2.65 -2.76
CA PHE A 44 -0.58 -3.86 -2.67
C PHE A 44 0.09 -4.17 -4.00
N GLU A 45 1.42 -4.34 -4.02
CA GLU A 45 2.17 -4.75 -5.21
C GLU A 45 2.04 -6.25 -5.48
N LYS A 46 1.23 -6.63 -6.47
CA LYS A 46 0.94 -8.05 -6.78
C LYS A 46 1.95 -8.74 -7.70
N ALA A 47 2.78 -8.00 -8.43
CA ALA A 47 3.71 -8.60 -9.40
C ALA A 47 4.71 -9.56 -8.72
N LEU A 48 4.86 -10.79 -9.21
CA LEU A 48 5.73 -11.81 -8.58
C LEU A 48 7.22 -11.41 -8.51
N LYS A 49 7.66 -10.57 -9.45
CA LYS A 49 9.03 -10.03 -9.48
C LYS A 49 9.35 -9.01 -8.39
N THR A 50 8.33 -8.47 -7.71
CA THR A 50 8.53 -7.55 -6.58
C THR A 50 8.20 -8.22 -5.24
N PRO A 51 8.76 -7.74 -4.12
CA PRO A 51 8.30 -8.14 -2.79
C PRO A 51 6.81 -7.87 -2.59
N LEU A 52 6.24 -8.40 -1.51
CA LEU A 52 4.87 -8.08 -1.08
C LEU A 52 4.89 -6.69 -0.43
N ASN A 53 4.91 -5.64 -1.25
CA ASN A 53 4.89 -4.26 -0.73
C ASN A 53 3.44 -3.83 -0.50
N ILE A 54 3.16 -3.37 0.73
CA ILE A 54 1.89 -2.77 1.12
C ILE A 54 2.15 -1.30 1.41
N TRP A 55 1.45 -0.43 0.70
CA TRP A 55 1.57 1.01 0.78
C TRP A 55 0.30 1.60 1.39
N CYS A 56 0.46 2.46 2.38
CA CYS A 56 -0.66 3.18 3.01
C CYS A 56 -0.19 4.54 3.51
N LYS A 57 -1.11 5.39 3.94
CA LYS A 57 -0.79 6.71 4.47
C LYS A 57 0.06 6.60 5.74
N LEU A 58 1.02 7.49 5.89
CA LEU A 58 1.80 7.65 7.12
C LEU A 58 0.86 7.95 8.31
N GLY A 59 1.14 7.37 9.48
CA GLY A 59 0.25 7.39 10.64
C GLY A 59 -0.37 6.02 10.95
N VAL A 60 -0.54 5.16 9.95
CA VAL A 60 -0.96 3.75 10.13
C VAL A 60 0.08 2.96 10.95
N ASP A 61 1.33 3.39 10.92
CA ASP A 61 2.44 2.81 11.67
C ASP A 61 2.30 2.84 13.18
N LYS A 62 1.47 3.75 13.70
CA LYS A 62 1.10 3.80 15.12
C LYS A 62 0.24 2.61 15.55
N ASP A 63 -0.39 1.92 14.58
CA ASP A 63 -1.32 0.83 14.81
C ASP A 63 -0.79 -0.54 14.36
N VAL A 64 0.29 -0.56 13.55
CA VAL A 64 0.95 -1.79 13.09
C VAL A 64 1.98 -2.24 14.13
N GLY A 65 1.71 -3.34 14.82
CA GLY A 65 2.59 -3.89 15.85
C GLY A 65 3.70 -4.79 15.29
N GLY A 66 4.93 -4.59 15.76
CA GLY A 66 6.03 -5.56 15.58
C GLY A 66 6.54 -5.75 14.15
N ILE A 67 6.28 -4.78 13.26
CA ILE A 67 6.86 -4.71 11.91
C ILE A 67 7.26 -3.26 11.65
N LYS A 68 8.51 -3.08 11.21
CA LYS A 68 9.00 -1.75 10.82
C LYS A 68 8.55 -1.43 9.40
N GLY A 69 7.81 -0.34 9.24
CA GLY A 69 7.55 0.25 7.93
C GLY A 69 8.68 1.17 7.49
N VAL A 70 8.75 1.45 6.19
CA VAL A 70 9.68 2.41 5.59
C VAL A 70 8.90 3.60 5.07
N GLU A 71 9.18 4.79 5.61
CA GLU A 71 8.54 6.02 5.17
C GLU A 71 8.90 6.37 3.73
N SER A 72 7.92 6.89 3.00
CA SER A 72 8.06 7.40 1.65
C SER A 72 7.25 8.68 1.53
N LEU A 73 7.90 9.80 1.85
CA LEU A 73 7.27 11.11 1.85
C LEU A 73 6.86 11.53 0.44
N ALA A 74 5.77 12.28 0.30
CA ALA A 74 5.23 12.73 -0.98
C ALA A 74 6.28 13.47 -1.83
N LYS A 75 7.10 14.29 -1.17
CA LYS A 75 8.21 15.01 -1.81
C LYS A 75 9.23 14.09 -2.48
N ASN A 76 9.39 12.86 -1.97
CA ASN A 76 10.32 11.86 -2.48
C ASN A 76 9.73 11.11 -3.69
N LEU A 77 8.40 10.99 -3.78
CA LEU A 77 7.71 10.32 -4.87
C LEU A 77 7.83 11.09 -6.21
N TRP A 78 8.03 12.41 -6.14
CA TRP A 78 8.14 13.33 -7.28
C TRP A 78 9.56 13.83 -7.57
N GLN A 79 10.61 13.11 -7.10
CA GLN A 79 11.99 13.60 -7.20
C GLN A 79 12.63 13.50 -8.59
N LYS A 80 12.15 12.60 -9.45
CA LYS A 80 12.79 12.42 -10.75
C LYS A 80 12.40 13.59 -11.66
N VAL A 81 13.35 14.16 -12.37
CA VAL A 81 13.08 15.19 -13.38
C VAL A 81 13.22 14.54 -14.76
N ASN A 82 12.27 14.79 -15.66
CA ASN A 82 12.37 14.29 -17.03
C ASN A 82 13.26 15.20 -17.90
N LYS A 83 13.49 14.82 -19.16
CA LYS A 83 14.29 15.61 -20.11
C LYS A 83 13.75 17.02 -20.37
N LYS A 84 12.50 17.30 -20.00
CA LYS A 84 11.82 18.60 -20.13
C LYS A 84 11.89 19.46 -18.87
N GLY A 85 12.57 19.01 -17.81
CA GLY A 85 12.62 19.74 -16.54
C GLY A 85 11.42 19.52 -15.61
N GLU A 86 10.49 18.63 -15.96
CA GLU A 86 9.27 18.39 -15.17
C GLU A 86 9.50 17.29 -14.14
N LYS A 87 8.93 17.46 -12.93
CA LYS A 87 8.90 16.42 -11.91
C LYS A 87 8.04 15.25 -12.38
N VAL A 88 8.59 14.05 -12.34
CA VAL A 88 7.92 12.80 -12.65
C VAL A 88 7.89 11.87 -11.44
N TYR A 89 6.80 11.13 -11.37
CA TYR A 89 6.60 10.10 -10.37
C TYR A 89 7.65 9.01 -10.54
N GLY A 90 8.31 8.64 -9.44
CA GLY A 90 9.42 7.69 -9.43
C GLY A 90 9.03 6.24 -9.74
N ARG A 91 9.82 5.28 -9.22
CA ARG A 91 9.69 3.84 -9.52
C ARG A 91 8.35 3.19 -9.12
N HIS A 92 7.51 3.90 -8.35
CA HIS A 92 6.21 3.42 -7.87
C HIS A 92 5.03 4.14 -8.52
N SER A 93 5.11 4.43 -9.83
CA SER A 93 4.08 5.16 -10.59
C SER A 93 2.69 4.55 -10.54
N GLY A 94 2.53 3.28 -10.14
CA GLY A 94 1.22 2.69 -9.82
C GLY A 94 0.47 3.48 -8.75
N LEU A 95 1.14 3.95 -7.70
CA LEU A 95 0.56 4.76 -6.63
C LEU A 95 -0.05 6.07 -7.13
N LYS A 96 0.45 6.59 -8.28
CA LYS A 96 -0.12 7.79 -8.92
C LYS A 96 -1.56 7.58 -9.36
N LYS A 97 -2.06 6.35 -9.55
CA LYS A 97 -3.41 6.12 -10.09
C LYS A 97 -4.53 6.57 -9.15
N VAL A 98 -4.31 6.57 -7.83
CA VAL A 98 -5.32 6.91 -6.82
C VAL A 98 -4.90 8.15 -6.05
N ASP A 99 -5.81 9.09 -5.84
CA ASP A 99 -5.48 10.43 -5.34
C ASP A 99 -5.06 10.38 -3.86
N GLU A 100 -5.58 9.40 -3.12
CA GLU A 100 -5.32 9.10 -1.71
C GLU A 100 -3.86 8.72 -1.45
N LEU A 101 -3.17 8.15 -2.46
CA LEU A 101 -1.78 7.71 -2.35
C LEU A 101 -0.81 8.58 -3.18
N ARG A 102 -1.30 9.26 -4.22
CA ARG A 102 -0.48 10.04 -5.15
C ARG A 102 0.33 11.15 -4.49
N ASN A 103 -0.28 11.87 -3.55
CA ASN A 103 0.30 13.09 -2.96
C ASN A 103 0.40 13.02 -1.43
N ALA A 104 0.24 11.83 -0.86
CA ALA A 104 0.33 11.62 0.58
C ALA A 104 1.75 11.21 0.98
N ASP A 105 2.13 11.55 2.23
CA ASP A 105 3.23 10.86 2.87
C ASP A 105 2.80 9.42 3.16
N LEU A 106 3.61 8.46 2.73
CA LEU A 106 3.29 7.04 2.79
C LEU A 106 4.21 6.31 3.76
N ILE A 107 3.74 5.15 4.19
CA ILE A 107 4.59 4.11 4.74
C ILE A 107 4.44 2.81 3.95
N LYS A 108 5.56 2.13 3.74
CA LYS A 108 5.65 0.85 3.04
C LYS A 108 6.00 -0.26 4.02
N TYR A 109 5.21 -1.32 4.02
CA TYR A 109 5.54 -2.59 4.67
C TYR A 109 5.94 -3.62 3.63
N THR A 110 6.92 -4.46 3.97
CA THR A 110 7.35 -5.58 3.12
C THR A 110 7.31 -6.87 3.93
N PRO A 111 6.11 -7.36 4.31
CA PRO A 111 5.98 -8.64 5.01
C PRO A 111 6.55 -9.79 4.18
N THR A 112 7.19 -10.71 4.88
CA THR A 112 7.84 -11.93 4.37
C THR A 112 7.12 -13.20 4.85
N THR A 113 6.19 -13.06 5.80
CA THR A 113 5.39 -14.16 6.34
C THR A 113 3.91 -13.79 6.43
N LEU A 114 3.04 -14.80 6.54
CA LEU A 114 1.60 -14.57 6.69
C LEU A 114 1.25 -13.88 8.01
N GLY A 115 1.96 -14.21 9.09
CA GLY A 115 1.79 -13.52 10.38
C GLY A 115 2.16 -12.04 10.30
N GLU A 116 3.12 -11.68 9.45
CA GLU A 116 3.41 -10.27 9.20
C GLU A 116 2.33 -9.57 8.38
N VAL A 117 1.76 -10.25 7.37
CA VAL A 117 0.59 -9.73 6.64
C VAL A 117 -0.57 -9.46 7.61
N GLN A 118 -0.86 -10.38 8.53
CA GLN A 118 -1.92 -10.22 9.53
C GLN A 118 -1.69 -8.99 10.42
N LYS A 119 -0.47 -8.78 10.91
CA LYS A 119 -0.13 -7.58 11.69
C LYS A 119 -0.37 -6.27 10.92
N VAL A 120 -0.03 -6.23 9.62
CA VAL A 120 -0.31 -5.05 8.79
C VAL A 120 -1.82 -4.84 8.63
N VAL A 121 -2.57 -5.92 8.37
CA VAL A 121 -4.05 -5.88 8.23
C VAL A 121 -4.72 -5.41 9.53
N GLU A 122 -4.31 -5.94 10.68
CA GLU A 122 -4.80 -5.49 11.98
C GLU A 122 -4.54 -4.00 12.20
N GLY A 123 -3.33 -3.53 11.84
CA GLY A 123 -3.00 -2.12 11.92
C GLY A 123 -3.86 -1.26 11.00
N LEU A 124 -4.10 -1.70 9.75
CA LEU A 124 -5.00 -1.02 8.82
C LEU A 124 -6.43 -0.92 9.38
N ILE A 125 -6.96 -2.00 9.96
CA ILE A 125 -8.32 -2.01 10.54
C ILE A 125 -8.40 -1.07 11.74
N LYS A 126 -7.41 -1.11 12.65
CA LYS A 126 -7.35 -0.22 13.83
C LYS A 126 -7.24 1.24 13.41
N ALA A 127 -6.38 1.53 12.45
CA ALA A 127 -6.17 2.87 11.92
C ALA A 127 -7.43 3.40 11.22
N ALA A 128 -8.10 2.54 10.44
CA ALA A 128 -9.36 2.85 9.77
C ALA A 128 -10.48 3.21 10.77
N ALA A 129 -10.60 2.47 11.87
CA ALA A 129 -11.58 2.74 12.93
C ALA A 129 -11.35 4.07 13.67
N LYS A 130 -10.10 4.53 13.74
CA LYS A 130 -9.72 5.81 14.35
C LYS A 130 -9.88 7.01 13.41
N GLY A 131 -10.07 6.76 12.11
CA GLY A 131 -10.10 7.80 11.09
C GLY A 131 -8.77 8.51 10.96
N VAL A 132 -7.74 7.81 10.45
CA VAL A 132 -6.41 8.39 10.17
C VAL A 132 -6.57 9.74 9.46
N LYS A 133 -6.22 10.81 10.18
CA LYS A 133 -6.31 12.19 9.71
C LYS A 133 -5.21 12.51 8.70
#